data_AF-A0A327ZMD0-F1
#
_entry.id   AF-A0A327ZMD0-F1
#
_cell.length_a   1.000
_cell.length_b   1.000
_cell.length_c   1.000
_cell.angle_alpha   90.00
_cell.angle_beta   90.00
_cell.angle_gamma   90.00
#
_symmetry.space_group_name_H-M   'P 1'
#
loop_
_entity.id
_entity.type
_entity.pdbx_description
1 polymer ?
#
loop_
_entity_poly.entity_id
_entity_poly.type
_entity_poly.pdbx_seq_one_letter_code
_entity_poly.pdbx_strand_id
1 'polypeptide(L)'
;MSTHVIHQPRVIWDAARAFVQAASGPSHHEFASAAYHRLGPEIFEALLATHDYLVAEAARTGGDRSATDLEAGKWRIRLEELLRAQPELTDQVRDLTSKGFES
;
A
#
# COMPACT_ATOMS: atom_id res chain seq x y z
N MET A 1 -10.87 29.78 6.86
CA MET A 1 -11.11 28.38 6.45
C MET A 1 -9.86 27.94 5.71
N SER A 2 -9.03 27.08 6.32
CA SER A 2 -7.81 26.61 5.68
C SER A 2 -8.17 25.48 4.73
N THR A 3 -8.16 25.75 3.43
CA THR A 3 -8.33 24.72 2.39
C THR A 3 -7.09 23.82 2.42
N HIS A 4 -7.22 22.64 3.01
CA HIS A 4 -6.13 21.67 3.07
C HIS A 4 -5.99 21.05 1.67
N VAL A 5 -5.04 21.55 0.87
CA VAL A 5 -4.77 21.02 -0.48
C VAL A 5 -4.08 19.67 -0.34
N ILE A 6 -4.77 18.59 -0.73
CA ILE A 6 -4.18 17.26 -0.74
C ILE A 6 -3.35 17.11 -2.02
N HIS A 7 -2.03 17.02 -1.88
CA HIS A 7 -1.13 16.79 -3.01
C HIS A 7 -1.12 15.29 -3.38
N GLN A 8 -2.06 14.88 -4.22
CA GLN A 8 -2.32 13.47 -4.58
C GLN A 8 -1.05 12.66 -4.98
N PRO A 9 -0.09 13.19 -5.77
CA PRO A 9 1.16 12.47 -6.06
C PRO A 9 1.97 12.09 -4.82
N ARG A 10 1.91 12.92 -3.77
CA ARG A 10 2.62 12.65 -2.52
C ARG A 10 1.90 11.58 -1.70
N VAL A 11 0.57 11.63 -1.66
CA VAL A 11 -0.26 10.59 -1.04
C VAL A 11 0.04 9.23 -1.67
N ILE A 12 0.06 9.14 -2.99
CA ILE A 12 0.39 7.92 -3.73
C ILE A 12 1.80 7.42 -3.36
N TRP A 13 2.78 8.33 -3.30
CA TRP A 13 4.16 7.97 -2.97
C TRP A 13 4.29 7.37 -1.56
N ASP A 14 3.70 8.03 -0.57
CA ASP A 14 3.77 7.58 0.83
C ASP A 14 2.94 6.31 1.04
N ALA A 15 1.76 6.23 0.44
CA ALA A 15 0.88 5.07 0.48
C ALA A 15 1.56 3.82 -0.09
N ALA A 16 2.24 3.92 -1.23
CA ALA A 16 2.91 2.78 -1.84
C ALA A 16 3.94 2.13 -0.90
N ARG A 17 4.67 2.94 -0.13
CA ARG A 17 5.64 2.44 0.85
C ARG A 17 4.96 1.84 2.07
N ALA A 18 3.91 2.49 2.58
CA ALA A 18 3.15 2.00 3.73
C ALA A 18 2.46 0.66 3.44
N PHE A 19 1.89 0.49 2.25
CA PHE A 19 1.20 -0.75 1.86
C PHE A 19 2.17 -1.91 1.76
N VAL A 20 3.36 -1.70 1.18
CA VAL A 20 4.41 -2.71 1.11
C VAL A 20 4.95 -3.05 2.49
N GLN A 21 5.18 -2.05 3.33
CA GLN A 21 5.62 -2.27 4.71
C GLN A 21 4.60 -3.11 5.48
N ALA A 22 3.31 -2.75 5.40
CA ALA A 22 2.24 -3.49 6.05
C ALA A 22 2.11 -4.92 5.51
N ALA A 23 2.28 -5.11 4.20
CA ALA A 23 2.28 -6.44 3.58
C ALA A 23 3.45 -7.32 4.03
N SER A 24 4.58 -6.73 4.42
CA SER A 24 5.71 -7.46 5.03
C SER A 24 5.61 -7.61 6.56
N GLY A 25 4.64 -6.94 7.17
CA GLY A 25 4.50 -6.81 8.62
C GLY A 25 3.72 -7.96 9.25
N PRO A 26 3.83 -8.14 10.58
CA PRO A 26 3.05 -9.14 11.31
C PRO A 26 1.54 -8.88 11.21
N SER A 27 1.13 -7.62 11.02
CA SER A 27 -0.27 -7.18 10.94
C SER A 27 -0.84 -7.18 9.52
N HIS A 28 -0.21 -7.89 8.58
CA HIS A 28 -0.57 -7.83 7.14
C HIS A 28 -2.04 -8.23 6.89
N HIS A 29 -2.58 -9.19 7.65
CA HIS A 29 -3.93 -9.69 7.44
C HIS A 29 -4.98 -8.66 7.86
N GLU A 30 -4.79 -8.01 9.03
CA GLU A 30 -5.63 -6.93 9.50
C GLU A 30 -5.59 -5.73 8.55
N PHE A 31 -4.39 -5.39 8.05
CA PHE A 31 -4.23 -4.32 7.08
C PHE A 31 -4.94 -4.64 5.75
N ALA A 32 -4.76 -5.86 5.22
CA ALA A 32 -5.43 -6.30 4.00
C ALA A 32 -6.96 -6.29 4.16
N SER A 33 -7.49 -6.76 5.28
CA SER A 33 -8.93 -6.69 5.57
C SER A 33 -9.44 -5.24 5.62
N ALA A 34 -8.70 -4.32 6.24
CA ALA A 34 -9.06 -2.90 6.25
C ALA A 34 -9.03 -2.29 4.84
N ALA A 35 -8.07 -2.69 3.99
CA ALA A 35 -7.98 -2.27 2.61
C ALA A 35 -9.13 -2.83 1.76
N TYR A 36 -9.52 -4.08 1.96
CA TYR A 36 -10.69 -4.70 1.31
C TYR A 36 -11.96 -3.85 1.51
N HIS A 37 -12.25 -3.49 2.75
CA HIS A 37 -13.47 -2.74 3.08
C HIS A 37 -13.48 -1.30 2.55
N ARG A 38 -12.32 -0.71 2.27
CA ARG A 38 -12.19 0.70 1.90
C ARG A 38 -11.91 0.92 0.42
N LEU A 39 -11.12 0.04 -0.18
CA LEU A 39 -10.58 0.17 -1.54
C LEU A 39 -10.98 -0.98 -2.45
N GLY A 40 -11.59 -2.04 -1.89
CA GLY A 40 -12.16 -3.14 -2.65
C GLY A 40 -11.28 -4.39 -2.77
N PRO A 41 -11.83 -5.45 -3.39
CA PRO A 41 -11.21 -6.76 -3.48
C PRO A 41 -9.89 -6.78 -4.24
N GLU A 42 -9.75 -5.98 -5.31
CA GLU A 42 -8.53 -5.96 -6.13
C GLU A 42 -7.30 -5.51 -5.33
N ILE A 43 -7.47 -4.55 -4.42
CA ILE A 43 -6.40 -4.08 -3.54
C ILE A 43 -6.05 -5.14 -2.49
N PHE A 44 -7.05 -5.84 -1.97
CA PHE A 44 -6.84 -6.95 -1.03
C PHE A 44 -6.02 -8.08 -1.68
N GLU A 45 -6.41 -8.52 -2.88
CA GLU A 45 -5.70 -9.57 -3.61
C GLU A 45 -4.26 -9.16 -3.93
N ALA A 46 -4.05 -7.90 -4.34
CA ALA A 46 -2.71 -7.36 -4.56
C ALA A 46 -1.86 -7.36 -3.28
N LEU A 47 -2.43 -7.07 -2.11
CA LEU A 47 -1.70 -7.11 -0.84
C LEU A 47 -1.28 -8.53 -0.45
N LEU A 48 -2.16 -9.52 -0.62
CA LEU A 48 -1.81 -10.91 -0.37
C LEU A 48 -0.71 -11.40 -1.31
N ALA A 49 -0.81 -11.07 -2.60
CA ALA A 49 0.22 -11.39 -3.57
C ALA A 49 1.57 -10.74 -3.24
N THR A 50 1.57 -9.48 -2.80
CA THR A 50 2.78 -8.79 -2.34
C THR A 50 3.36 -9.46 -1.08
N HIS A 51 2.53 -9.82 -0.09
CA HIS A 51 2.98 -10.54 1.11
C HIS A 51 3.68 -11.85 0.73
N ASP A 52 3.02 -12.69 -0.07
CA ASP A 52 3.55 -14.00 -0.46
C ASP A 52 4.86 -13.89 -1.24
N TYR A 53 4.95 -12.89 -2.12
CA TYR A 53 6.18 -12.57 -2.84
C TYR A 53 7.30 -12.15 -1.90
N LEU A 54 7.04 -11.23 -0.96
CA LEU A 54 8.06 -10.71 -0.04
C LEU A 54 8.55 -11.79 0.93
N VAL A 55 7.67 -12.65 1.43
CA VAL A 55 8.05 -13.79 2.29
C VAL A 55 8.96 -14.75 1.52
N ALA A 56 8.61 -15.08 0.27
CA ALA A 56 9.43 -15.94 -0.58
C ALA A 56 10.80 -15.32 -0.87
N GLU A 57 10.86 -14.03 -1.19
CA GLU A 57 12.12 -13.33 -1.45
C GLU A 57 13.00 -13.18 -0.21
N ALA A 58 12.40 -12.89 0.94
CA ALA A 58 13.13 -12.79 2.20
C ALA A 58 13.84 -14.12 2.51
N ALA A 59 13.17 -15.25 2.28
CA ALA A 59 13.75 -16.58 2.45
C ALA A 59 14.92 -16.86 1.48
N ARG A 60 14.90 -16.30 0.26
CA ARG A 60 15.96 -16.49 -0.75
C ARG A 60 17.17 -15.57 -0.56
N THR A 61 16.92 -14.33 -0.17
CA THR A 61 17.93 -13.25 -0.18
C THR A 61 18.47 -12.91 1.21
N GLY A 62 17.84 -13.42 2.27
CA GLY A 62 18.15 -13.02 3.64
C GLY A 62 17.55 -11.66 4.03
N GLY A 63 16.51 -11.20 3.33
CA GLY A 63 15.81 -9.95 3.63
C GLY A 63 16.40 -8.72 2.93
N ASP A 64 16.87 -8.87 1.68
CA ASP A 64 17.31 -7.72 0.89
C ASP A 64 16.15 -6.74 0.61
N ARG A 65 16.48 -5.44 0.60
CA ARG A 65 15.52 -4.35 0.37
C ARG A 65 15.07 -4.21 -1.09
N SER A 66 15.77 -4.84 -2.03
CA SER A 66 15.44 -4.75 -3.46
C SER A 66 14.01 -5.20 -3.77
N ALA A 67 13.54 -6.28 -3.13
CA ALA A 67 12.18 -6.78 -3.31
C ALA A 67 11.12 -5.78 -2.82
N THR A 68 11.34 -5.17 -1.65
CA THR A 68 10.45 -4.13 -1.12
C THR A 68 10.44 -2.86 -1.99
N ASP A 69 11.59 -2.42 -2.51
CA ASP A 69 11.65 -1.24 -3.37
C ASP A 69 10.95 -1.47 -4.71
N LEU A 70 11.10 -2.68 -5.28
CA LEU A 70 10.41 -3.08 -6.50
C LEU A 70 8.89 -3.09 -6.30
N GLU A 71 8.40 -3.71 -5.22
CA GLU A 71 6.98 -3.73 -4.91
C GLU A 71 6.43 -2.32 -4.65
N ALA A 72 7.19 -1.45 -3.99
CA ALA A 72 6.77 -0.05 -3.78
C ALA A 72 6.62 0.71 -5.11
N GLY A 73 7.45 0.40 -6.11
CA GLY A 73 7.29 0.89 -7.48
C GLY A 73 5.98 0.45 -8.13
N LYS A 74 5.63 -0.84 -8.03
CA LYS A 74 4.37 -1.38 -8.58
C LYS A 74 3.15 -0.79 -7.88
N TRP A 75 3.22 -0.66 -6.55
CA TRP A 75 2.15 -0.06 -5.74
C TRP A 75 1.89 1.40 -6.09
N ARG A 76 2.93 2.16 -6.45
CA ARG A 76 2.77 3.55 -6.91
C ARG A 76 1.89 3.63 -8.16
N ILE A 77 2.17 2.80 -9.16
CA ILE A 77 1.39 2.76 -10.41
C ILE A 77 -0.04 2.33 -10.11
N ARG A 78 -0.22 1.26 -9.33
CA ARG A 78 -1.55 0.76 -8.96
C ARG A 78 -2.39 1.80 -8.22
N LEU A 79 -1.81 2.51 -7.26
CA LEU A 79 -2.52 3.55 -6.52
C LEU A 79 -2.78 4.80 -7.36
N GLU A 80 -1.88 5.13 -8.30
CA GLU A 80 -2.13 6.19 -9.27
C GLU A 80 -3.31 5.85 -10.17
N GLU A 81 -3.38 4.63 -10.71
CA GLU A 81 -4.50 4.16 -11.52
C GLU A 81 -5.81 4.16 -10.73
N LEU A 82 -5.80 3.64 -9.50
CA LEU A 82 -6.95 3.65 -8.59
C LEU A 82 -7.46 5.07 -8.35
N LEU A 83 -6.59 6.00 -7.97
CA LEU A 83 -6.98 7.36 -7.62
C LEU A 83 -7.25 8.25 -8.84
N ARG A 84 -6.77 7.86 -10.02
CA ARG A 84 -7.17 8.46 -11.31
C ARG A 84 -8.59 8.04 -11.68
N ALA A 85 -8.94 6.78 -11.45
CA ALA A 85 -10.29 6.25 -11.73
C ALA A 85 -11.31 6.68 -10.67
N GLN A 86 -10.92 6.75 -9.40
CA GLN A 86 -11.77 7.08 -8.25
C GLN A 86 -11.07 8.09 -7.33
N PRO A 87 -11.00 9.39 -7.71
CA PRO A 87 -10.33 10.43 -6.93
C PRO A 87 -10.86 10.59 -5.50
N GLU A 88 -12.13 10.27 -5.28
CA GLU A 88 -12.80 10.29 -3.98
C GLU A 88 -12.19 9.33 -2.95
N LEU A 89 -11.41 8.33 -3.38
CA LEU A 89 -10.72 7.38 -2.49
C LEU A 89 -9.44 7.96 -1.86
N THR A 90 -9.06 9.19 -2.20
CA THR A 90 -7.79 9.80 -1.75
C THR A 90 -7.68 9.87 -0.23
N ASP A 91 -8.78 10.18 0.48
CA ASP A 91 -8.77 10.25 1.94
C ASP A 91 -8.65 8.85 2.57
N GLN A 92 -9.33 7.85 2.01
CA GLN A 92 -9.25 6.44 2.45
C GLN A 92 -7.83 5.89 2.28
N VAL A 93 -7.17 6.21 1.16
CA VAL A 93 -5.76 5.85 0.92
C VAL A 93 -4.85 6.56 1.91
N ARG A 94 -5.06 7.85 2.20
CA ARG A 94 -4.27 8.58 3.21
C ARG A 94 -4.42 7.97 4.60
N ASP A 95 -5.64 7.63 5.01
CA ASP A 95 -5.89 7.03 6.32
C ASP A 95 -5.27 5.63 6.45
N LEU A 96 -5.31 4.83 5.38
CA LEU A 96 -4.62 3.55 5.33
C LEU A 96 -3.10 3.71 5.34
N THR A 97 -2.57 4.77 4.72
CA THR A 97 -1.12 5.07 4.74
C THR A 97 -0.61 5.22 6.16
N SER A 98 -1.33 5.97 7.01
CA SER A 98 -0.97 6.10 8.43
C SER A 98 -0.94 4.74 9.14
N LYS A 99 -1.96 3.91 8.92
CA LYS A 99 -2.02 2.56 9.49
C LYS A 99 -0.90 1.65 9.01
N GLY A 100 -0.54 1.74 7.73
CA GLY A 100 0.48 0.88 7.14
C GLY A 100 1.88 1.12 7.70
N PHE A 101 2.16 2.33 8.19
CA PHE A 101 3.42 2.62 8.90
C PHE A 101 3.42 2.16 10.36
N GLU A 102 2.26 1.92 10.95
CA GLU A 102 2.08 1.40 12.32
C GLU A 102 2.06 -0.14 12.38
N SER A 103 2.04 -0.80 11.21
CA SER A 103 1.79 -2.25 11.05
C SER A 103 3.01 -3.15 11.25
#